data_AF-A0A2E7LKI0-F1
#
_entry.id   AF-A0A2E7LKI0-F1
#
_cell.length_a   1.000
_cell.length_b   1.000
_cell.length_c   1.000
_cell.angle_alpha   90.00
_cell.angle_beta   90.00
_cell.angle_gamma   90.00
#
_symmetry.space_group_name_H-M   'P 1'
#
loop_
_entity.id
_entity.type
_entity.pdbx_description
1 polymer ?
#
loop_
_entity_poly.entity_id
_entity_poly.type
_entity_poly.pdbx_seq_one_letter_code
_entity_poly.pdbx_strand_id
1 'polypeptide(L)'
;LVGRESFLQVGEVRQGMAAPYNMAWLRLRHSAAVTARLTLTGRRFFGAELVDMGVAYAAPKEGSVIAEAITLVEELVEYPDQALERIKTTIRAYDDESADAWFDRATRATRGAGSPPRAVT
;
A
#
# COMPACT_ATOMS: atom_id res chain seq x y z
N LEU A 1 9.00 -3.75 5.80
CA LEU A 1 8.92 -4.94 6.68
C LEU A 1 7.63 -4.85 7.47
N VAL A 2 6.98 -5.97 7.76
CA VAL A 2 5.73 -6.02 8.55
C VAL A 2 5.81 -7.12 9.60
N GLY A 3 5.08 -6.98 10.70
CA GLY A 3 4.94 -8.08 11.68
C GLY A 3 4.11 -9.23 11.09
N ARG A 4 4.40 -10.48 11.46
CA ARG A 4 3.68 -11.65 10.93
C ARG A 4 2.19 -11.61 11.24
N GLU A 5 1.85 -11.25 12.48
CA GLU A 5 0.48 -11.14 12.95
C GLU A 5 -0.13 -9.73 12.74
N SER A 6 0.66 -8.79 12.20
CA SER A 6 0.14 -7.49 11.78
C SER A 6 -0.67 -7.65 10.49
N PHE A 7 -1.69 -6.81 10.31
CA PHE A 7 -2.56 -6.91 9.14
C PHE A 7 -2.77 -5.56 8.44
N LEU A 8 -2.98 -5.64 7.14
CA LEU A 8 -3.56 -4.58 6.32
C LEU A 8 -5.01 -4.92 6.02
N GLN A 9 -5.91 -3.95 6.14
CA GLN A 9 -7.33 -4.11 5.80
C GLN A 9 -7.86 -2.84 5.16
N VAL A 10 -8.47 -2.98 3.99
CA VAL A 10 -9.33 -1.96 3.38
C VAL A 10 -10.77 -2.37 3.68
N GLY A 11 -11.39 -1.75 4.68
CA GLY A 11 -12.66 -2.19 5.29
C GLY A 11 -13.90 -1.53 4.72
N GLU A 12 -13.75 -0.48 3.90
CA GLU A 12 -14.81 0.40 3.44
C GLU A 12 -15.93 -0.34 2.70
N VAL A 13 -15.60 -1.40 1.96
CA VAL A 13 -16.58 -2.25 1.28
C VAL A 13 -17.60 -2.86 2.24
N ARG A 14 -17.19 -3.16 3.49
CA ARG A 14 -18.11 -3.68 4.53
C ARG A 14 -19.09 -2.61 5.03
N GLN A 15 -18.78 -1.34 4.82
CA GLN A 15 -19.59 -0.20 5.22
C GLN A 15 -20.41 0.35 4.04
N GLY A 16 -20.33 -0.27 2.86
CA GLY A 16 -20.94 0.23 1.62
C GLY A 16 -20.27 1.50 1.09
N MET A 17 -19.02 1.77 1.49
CA MET A 17 -18.27 2.95 1.09
C MET A 17 -17.20 2.61 0.05
N ALA A 18 -16.90 3.58 -0.81
CA ALA A 18 -15.70 3.53 -1.63
C ALA A 18 -14.46 3.86 -0.77
N ALA A 19 -13.29 3.39 -1.21
CA ALA A 19 -12.00 3.61 -0.54
C ALA A 19 -11.03 4.42 -1.43
N PRO A 20 -11.39 5.65 -1.86
CA PRO A 20 -10.65 6.36 -2.93
C PRO A 20 -9.17 6.58 -2.62
N TYR A 21 -8.82 6.93 -1.38
CA TYR A 21 -7.42 7.11 -0.97
C TYR A 21 -6.64 5.80 -0.95
N ASN A 22 -7.24 4.72 -0.44
CA ASN A 22 -6.61 3.39 -0.44
C ASN A 22 -6.41 2.88 -1.87
N MET A 23 -7.39 3.08 -2.76
CA MET A 23 -7.30 2.71 -4.16
C MET A 23 -6.23 3.52 -4.90
N ALA A 24 -6.14 4.83 -4.63
CA ALA A 24 -5.11 5.69 -5.17
C ALA A 24 -3.72 5.18 -4.77
N TRP A 25 -3.45 5.01 -3.47
CA TRP A 25 -2.16 4.54 -2.99
C TRP A 25 -1.79 3.15 -3.55
N LEU A 26 -2.74 2.20 -3.53
CA LEU A 26 -2.51 0.85 -4.03
C LEU A 26 -2.23 0.82 -5.53
N ARG A 27 -2.99 1.56 -6.35
CA ARG A 27 -2.79 1.54 -7.81
C ARG A 27 -1.54 2.29 -8.27
N LEU A 28 -1.04 3.22 -7.45
CA LEU A 28 0.24 3.89 -7.71
C LEU A 28 1.43 2.93 -7.55
N ARG A 29 1.30 1.89 -6.70
CA ARG A 29 2.42 1.00 -6.32
C ARG A 29 2.27 -0.45 -6.76
N HIS A 30 1.05 -0.90 -7.03
CA HIS A 30 0.71 -2.29 -7.26
C HIS A 30 -0.26 -2.44 -8.42
N SER A 31 -0.32 -3.65 -8.99
CA SER A 31 -1.22 -3.99 -10.09
C SER A 31 -2.71 -3.88 -9.70
N ALA A 32 -3.57 -3.81 -10.71
CA ALA A 32 -5.02 -3.84 -10.50
C ALA A 32 -5.47 -5.13 -9.80
N ALA A 33 -4.83 -6.28 -10.09
CA ALA A 33 -5.15 -7.56 -9.47
C ALA A 33 -4.86 -7.57 -7.96
N VAL A 34 -3.70 -7.07 -7.54
CA VAL A 34 -3.35 -6.94 -6.11
C VAL A 34 -4.31 -5.97 -5.42
N THR A 35 -4.58 -4.84 -6.05
CA THR A 35 -5.54 -3.85 -5.55
C THR A 35 -6.91 -4.47 -5.29
N ALA A 36 -7.47 -5.18 -6.29
CA ALA A 36 -8.79 -5.81 -6.19
C ALA A 36 -8.88 -6.83 -5.06
N ARG A 37 -7.84 -7.65 -4.86
CA ARG A 37 -7.77 -8.61 -3.75
C ARG A 37 -7.88 -7.90 -2.40
N LEU A 38 -7.12 -6.82 -2.22
CA LEU A 38 -7.08 -6.06 -0.97
C LEU A 38 -8.37 -5.29 -0.69
N THR A 39 -9.06 -4.76 -1.72
CA THR A 39 -10.17 -3.83 -1.53
C THR A 39 -11.57 -4.45 -1.63
N LEU A 40 -11.76 -5.49 -2.44
CA LEU A 40 -13.10 -6.05 -2.70
C LEU A 40 -13.58 -7.04 -1.64
N THR A 41 -12.67 -7.58 -0.82
CA THR A 41 -12.99 -8.62 0.16
C THR A 41 -13.30 -8.06 1.55
N GLY A 42 -12.82 -6.85 1.85
CA GLY A 42 -12.94 -6.24 3.17
C GLY A 42 -12.20 -6.99 4.28
N ARG A 43 -11.42 -8.04 3.98
CA ARG A 43 -10.79 -8.89 5.01
C ARG A 43 -9.43 -8.34 5.44
N ARG A 44 -8.91 -8.92 6.52
CA ARG A 44 -7.53 -8.72 6.97
C ARG A 44 -6.59 -9.60 6.13
N PHE A 45 -5.46 -9.03 5.74
CA PHE A 45 -4.34 -9.72 5.11
C PHE A 45 -3.13 -9.61 6.03
N PHE A 46 -2.59 -10.75 6.44
CA PHE A 46 -1.51 -10.80 7.43
C PHE A 46 -0.12 -10.76 6.78
N GLY A 47 0.91 -10.57 7.58
CA GLY A 47 2.27 -10.29 7.10
C GLY A 47 2.78 -11.25 6.02
N ALA A 48 2.59 -12.56 6.20
CA ALA A 48 3.00 -13.56 5.21
C ALA A 48 2.27 -13.38 3.86
N GLU A 49 0.95 -13.18 3.88
CA GLU A 49 0.16 -12.95 2.67
C GLU A 49 0.58 -11.67 1.95
N LEU A 50 0.91 -10.62 2.72
CA LEU A 50 1.36 -9.34 2.17
C LEU A 50 2.72 -9.47 1.48
N VAL A 51 3.60 -10.33 1.97
CA VAL A 51 4.88 -10.66 1.30
C VAL A 51 4.63 -11.45 0.02
N ASP A 52 3.80 -12.50 0.07
CA ASP A 52 3.46 -13.32 -1.11
C ASP A 52 2.82 -12.50 -2.24
N MET A 53 2.07 -11.45 -1.88
CA MET A 53 1.47 -10.52 -2.85
C MET A 53 2.44 -9.43 -3.35
N GLY A 54 3.65 -9.33 -2.81
CA GLY A 54 4.60 -8.27 -3.12
C GLY A 54 4.19 -6.88 -2.60
N VAL A 55 3.31 -6.83 -1.60
CA VAL A 55 2.89 -5.58 -0.94
C VAL A 55 3.86 -5.20 0.18
N ALA A 56 4.32 -6.21 0.93
CA ALA A 56 5.35 -6.05 1.94
C ALA A 56 6.68 -6.64 1.45
N TYR A 57 7.79 -6.00 1.82
CA TYR A 57 9.13 -6.47 1.49
C TYR A 57 9.48 -7.81 2.17
N ALA A 58 9.22 -7.94 3.47
CA ALA A 58 9.36 -9.19 4.22
C ALA A 58 8.53 -9.15 5.51
N ALA A 59 8.34 -10.33 6.13
CA ALA A 59 7.69 -10.54 7.42
C ALA A 59 8.65 -11.24 8.41
N PRO A 60 9.53 -10.48 9.08
CA PRO A 60 10.51 -10.98 10.05
C PRO A 60 9.92 -11.83 11.18
N LYS A 61 10.77 -12.46 11.98
CA LYS A 61 10.32 -13.14 13.21
C LYS A 61 9.66 -12.13 14.17
N GLU A 62 8.75 -12.61 15.02
CA GLU A 62 8.14 -11.76 16.06
C GLU A 62 9.20 -11.02 16.89
N GLY A 63 8.94 -9.74 17.17
CA GLY A 63 9.86 -8.86 17.88
C GLY A 63 11.12 -8.40 17.11
N SER A 64 11.34 -8.85 15.86
CA SER A 64 12.56 -8.51 15.10
C SER A 64 12.39 -7.47 13.99
N VAL A 65 11.16 -6.98 13.75
CA VAL A 65 10.85 -6.04 12.65
C VAL A 65 11.74 -4.80 12.66
N ILE A 66 11.97 -4.19 13.83
CA ILE A 66 12.80 -2.98 13.94
C ILE A 66 14.28 -3.31 13.68
N ALA A 67 14.79 -4.39 14.26
CA ALA A 67 16.18 -4.81 14.06
C ALA A 67 16.48 -5.07 12.58
N GLU A 68 15.62 -5.83 11.90
CA GLU A 68 15.77 -6.08 10.46
C GLU A 68 15.58 -4.82 9.61
N ALA A 69 14.72 -3.89 10.03
CA ALA A 69 14.58 -2.61 9.34
C ALA A 69 15.85 -1.76 9.42
N ILE A 70 16.50 -1.75 10.59
CA ILE A 70 17.78 -1.07 10.79
C ILE A 70 18.85 -1.73 9.92
N THR A 71 18.99 -3.05 9.97
CA THR A 71 19.96 -3.78 9.14
C THR A 71 19.77 -3.51 7.65
N LEU A 72 18.51 -3.48 7.17
CA LEU A 72 18.22 -3.12 5.78
C LEU A 72 18.66 -1.68 5.48
N VAL A 73 18.39 -0.72 6.36
CA VAL A 73 18.82 0.67 6.14
C VAL A 73 20.33 0.79 6.17
N GLU A 74 21.01 0.11 7.09
CA GLU A 74 22.48 0.04 7.17
C GLU A 74 23.06 -0.48 5.85
N GLU A 75 22.50 -1.54 5.28
CA GLU A 75 22.90 -2.03 3.95
C GLU A 75 22.67 -0.97 2.86
N LEU A 76 21.50 -0.35 2.84
CA LEU A 76 21.12 0.64 1.83
C LEU A 76 22.06 1.86 1.84
N VAL A 77 22.53 2.32 3.00
CA VAL A 77 23.38 3.52 3.09
C VAL A 77 24.83 3.28 2.65
N GLU A 78 25.28 2.03 2.60
CA GLU A 78 26.61 1.67 2.09
C GLU A 78 26.72 1.81 0.56
N TYR A 79 25.59 1.93 -0.14
CA TYR A 79 25.62 2.08 -1.60
C TYR A 79 26.22 3.43 -2.03
N PRO A 80 27.24 3.43 -2.89
CA PRO A 80 28.03 4.62 -3.17
C PRO A 80 27.31 5.60 -4.10
N ASP A 81 27.93 6.77 -4.26
CA ASP A 81 27.62 7.75 -5.30
C ASP A 81 26.15 8.16 -5.36
N GLN A 82 25.40 8.18 -4.25
CA GLN A 82 23.95 8.49 -4.28
C GLN A 82 23.16 7.60 -5.25
N ALA A 83 23.60 6.36 -5.48
CA ALA A 83 22.95 5.45 -6.45
C ALA A 83 21.46 5.25 -6.15
N LEU A 84 21.09 5.13 -4.87
CA LEU A 84 19.70 4.99 -4.44
C LEU A 84 18.83 6.20 -4.82
N GLU A 85 19.35 7.42 -4.69
CA GLU A 85 18.62 8.63 -5.06
C GLU A 85 18.37 8.65 -6.56
N ARG A 86 19.42 8.43 -7.37
CA ARG A 86 19.28 8.39 -8.83
C ARG A 86 18.29 7.33 -9.28
N ILE A 87 18.39 6.10 -8.75
CA ILE A 87 17.46 5.01 -9.08
C ILE A 87 16.02 5.41 -8.73
N LYS A 88 15.78 5.96 -7.53
CA LYS A 88 14.44 6.41 -7.12
C LYS A 88 13.92 7.55 -8.01
N THR A 89 14.79 8.46 -8.42
CA THR A 89 14.45 9.54 -9.36
C THR A 89 14.09 8.99 -10.73
N THR A 90 14.87 8.04 -11.26
CA THR A 90 14.58 7.37 -12.53
C THR A 90 13.25 6.61 -12.49
N ILE A 91 12.97 5.87 -11.41
CA ILE A 91 11.68 5.17 -11.25
C ILE A 91 10.52 6.17 -11.33
N ARG A 92 10.62 7.29 -10.61
CA ARG A 92 9.57 8.33 -10.57
C ARG A 92 9.44 9.13 -11.87
N ALA A 93 10.48 9.15 -12.71
CA ALA A 93 10.42 9.82 -14.00
C ALA A 93 9.44 9.15 -14.98
N TYR A 94 9.01 7.92 -14.70
CA TYR A 94 7.98 7.21 -15.46
C TYR A 94 6.56 7.43 -14.92
N ASP A 95 6.39 8.19 -13.83
CA ASP A 95 5.06 8.55 -13.34
C ASP A 95 4.49 9.67 -14.22
N ASP A 96 3.38 9.40 -14.93
CA ASP A 96 2.75 10.35 -15.88
C ASP A 96 2.09 11.57 -15.19
N GLU A 97 1.85 11.50 -13.89
CA GLU A 97 1.15 12.53 -13.13
C GLU A 97 1.71 12.65 -11.70
N SER A 98 1.50 13.83 -11.07
CA SER A 98 1.88 14.02 -9.68
C SER A 98 1.02 13.18 -8.73
N ALA A 99 1.52 12.93 -7.52
CA ALA A 99 0.75 12.23 -6.50
C ALA A 99 -0.60 12.91 -6.26
N ASP A 100 -0.65 14.24 -6.13
CA ASP A 100 -1.90 14.96 -5.90
C ASP A 100 -2.92 14.75 -7.02
N ALA A 101 -2.48 14.83 -8.29
CA ALA A 101 -3.35 14.57 -9.44
C ALA A 101 -3.90 13.14 -9.44
N TRP A 102 -3.07 12.17 -9.03
CA TRP A 102 -3.45 10.77 -8.88
C TRP A 102 -4.54 10.55 -7.82
N PHE A 103 -4.38 11.14 -6.63
CA PHE A 103 -5.37 11.05 -5.54
C PHE A 103 -6.67 11.79 -5.89
N ASP A 104 -6.57 12.93 -6.54
CA ASP A 104 -7.71 13.70 -7.03
C ASP A 104 -8.53 12.90 -8.05
N ARG A 105 -7.86 12.20 -8.97
CA ARG A 105 -8.54 11.34 -9.96
C ARG A 105 -9.35 10.23 -9.28
N ALA A 106 -8.76 9.53 -8.31
CA ALA A 106 -9.45 8.48 -7.57
C ALA A 106 -10.65 9.05 -6.78
N THR A 107 -10.48 10.21 -6.15
CA THR A 107 -11.55 10.88 -5.43
C THR A 107 -12.69 11.26 -6.37
N ARG A 108 -12.40 11.88 -7.52
CA ARG A 108 -13.41 12.23 -8.53
C ARG A 108 -14.18 11.01 -9.04
N ALA A 109 -13.51 9.88 -9.27
CA ALA A 109 -14.16 8.65 -9.75
C ALA A 109 -15.17 8.06 -8.76
N THR A 110 -15.09 8.43 -7.47
CA THR A 110 -16.00 7.96 -6.42
C THR A 110 -17.05 9.00 -6.01
N ARG A 111 -16.95 10.25 -6.49
CA ARG A 111 -17.95 11.30 -6.24
C ARG A 111 -19.27 10.89 -6.90
N GLY A 112 -20.27 10.58 -6.08
CA GLY A 112 -21.60 10.12 -6.48
C GLY A 112 -21.98 8.71 -6.00
N ALA A 113 -21.03 7.95 -5.45
CA ALA A 113 -21.26 6.56 -5.01
C ALA A 113 -21.64 6.40 -3.51
N GLY A 114 -21.80 7.50 -2.76
CA GLY A 114 -22.09 7.45 -1.33
C GLY A 114 -23.58 7.52 -1.04
N SER A 115 -24.21 6.39 -0.75
CA SER A 115 -25.35 6.41 0.19
C SER A 115 -24.78 6.62 1.60
N PRO A 116 -25.44 7.40 2.47
CA PRO A 116 -25.02 7.52 3.86
C PRO A 116 -24.95 6.12 4.50
N PRO A 117 -23.98 5.86 5.40
CA PRO A 117 -23.81 4.56 6.02
C PRO A 117 -25.12 4.13 6.69
N ARG A 118 -25.60 2.93 6.34
CA ARG A 118 -26.73 2.33 7.05
C ARG A 118 -26.22 1.90 8.42
N ALA A 119 -26.84 2.43 9.47
CA ALA A 119 -26.63 1.92 10.82
C ALA A 119 -26.93 0.43 10.83
N VAL A 120 -25.97 -0.37 11.30
CA VAL A 120 -26.18 -1.79 11.55
C VAL A 120 -26.88 -1.90 12.90
N THR A 121 -28.14 -2.33 12.90
CA THR A 121 -28.91 -2.72 14.10
C THR A 121 -28.87 -4.22 14.28
#